data_AF-A0A1G8FE61-F1
#
_entry.id   AF-A0A1G8FE61-F1
#
_cell.length_a   1.000
_cell.length_b   1.000
_cell.length_c   1.000
_cell.angle_alpha   90.00
_cell.angle_beta   90.00
_cell.angle_gamma   90.00
#
_symmetry.space_group_name_H-M   'P 1'
#
loop_
_entity.id
_entity.type
_entity.pdbx_description
1 polymer ?
#
loop_
_entity_poly.entity_id
_entity_poly.type
_entity_poly.pdbx_seq_one_letter_code
_entity_poly.pdbx_strand_id
1 'polypeptide(L)'
;MPTAFEPWKAELLIVGNIVQDDDTSTPSNEAQRRFQRYCAMLDALTGTEGAQYALAIFQSVQAEHDYGAYQTANRTAWRFGETVYCTALLHELPRLITSLPDWAGEFLVGIANGAGTPSASTITCFNTVLATAPPAHQALIAAFIAQEEDDGWFDHCPGVLGHPSRPGAFPLPVNITT
;
A
#
# COMPACT_ATOMS: atom_id res chain seq x y z
N MET A 1 -13.14 -5.19 -27.51
CA MET A 1 -12.28 -6.33 -27.10
C MET A 1 -11.94 -6.13 -25.64
N PRO A 2 -12.10 -7.13 -24.75
CA PRO A 2 -11.51 -7.04 -23.42
C PRO A 2 -9.99 -7.14 -23.62
N THR A 3 -9.33 -5.99 -23.51
CA THR A 3 -7.87 -5.84 -23.53
C THR A 3 -7.26 -6.68 -22.42
N ALA A 4 -6.07 -7.26 -22.66
CA ALA A 4 -5.39 -8.26 -21.82
C ALA A 4 -5.37 -8.01 -20.29
N PHE A 5 -5.62 -6.77 -19.85
CA PHE A 5 -5.81 -6.39 -18.47
C PHE A 5 -6.90 -7.16 -17.72
N GLU A 6 -8.12 -7.31 -18.26
CA GLU A 6 -9.21 -7.92 -17.48
C GLU A 6 -8.95 -9.40 -17.13
N PRO A 7 -8.53 -10.26 -18.09
CA PRO A 7 -8.13 -11.63 -17.76
C PRO A 7 -6.93 -11.68 -16.79
N TRP A 8 -5.95 -10.79 -16.97
CA TRP A 8 -4.78 -10.72 -16.09
C TRP A 8 -5.17 -10.32 -14.67
N LYS A 9 -6.03 -9.31 -14.51
CA LYS A 9 -6.54 -8.86 -13.20
C LYS A 9 -7.33 -9.97 -12.53
N ALA A 10 -8.23 -10.62 -13.26
CA ALA A 10 -9.02 -11.72 -12.71
C ALA A 10 -8.12 -12.85 -12.18
N GLU A 11 -7.10 -13.23 -12.93
CA GLU A 11 -6.12 -14.22 -12.47
C GLU A 11 -5.34 -13.72 -11.25
N LEU A 12 -4.87 -12.47 -11.26
CA LEU A 12 -4.11 -11.88 -10.16
C LEU A 12 -4.90 -11.89 -8.85
N LEU A 13 -6.19 -11.55 -8.90
CA LEU A 13 -7.06 -11.59 -7.71
C LEU A 13 -7.26 -13.01 -7.18
N ILE A 14 -7.33 -14.00 -8.08
CA ILE A 14 -7.44 -15.42 -7.68
C ILE A 14 -6.15 -15.90 -7.00
N VAL A 15 -5.00 -15.62 -7.59
CA VAL A 15 -3.71 -16.09 -7.04
C VAL A 15 -3.18 -15.23 -5.88
N GLY A 16 -3.64 -13.99 -5.76
CA GLY A 16 -3.35 -13.09 -4.63
C GLY A 16 -4.15 -13.40 -3.37
N ASN A 17 -5.20 -14.23 -3.47
CA ASN A 17 -5.80 -14.88 -2.31
C ASN A 17 -4.91 -16.06 -1.87
N ILE A 18 -3.78 -15.72 -1.25
CA ILE A 18 -2.74 -16.67 -0.85
C ILE A 18 -3.33 -17.67 0.15
N VAL A 19 -3.08 -18.95 -0.10
CA VAL A 19 -3.51 -20.05 0.76
C VAL A 19 -2.87 -19.89 2.13
N GLN A 20 -3.68 -19.86 3.18
CA GLN A 20 -3.24 -19.71 4.57
C GLN A 20 -2.88 -21.07 5.18
N ASP A 21 -2.03 -21.09 6.21
CA ASP A 21 -1.58 -22.33 6.86
C ASP A 21 -2.70 -23.17 7.48
N ASP A 22 -3.85 -22.55 7.78
CA ASP A 22 -5.04 -23.22 8.32
C ASP A 22 -5.95 -23.82 7.22
N ASP A 23 -5.70 -23.54 5.94
CA ASP A 23 -6.40 -24.15 4.81
C ASP A 23 -5.88 -25.58 4.56
N THR A 24 -6.62 -26.55 5.09
CA THR A 24 -6.37 -27.98 4.87
C THR A 24 -7.00 -28.53 3.57
N SER A 25 -7.78 -27.72 2.85
CA SER A 25 -8.48 -28.11 1.62
C SER A 25 -7.60 -27.99 0.37
N THR A 26 -6.60 -27.10 0.40
CA THR A 26 -5.67 -26.90 -0.70
C THR A 26 -4.38 -27.72 -0.48
N PRO A 27 -4.04 -28.66 -1.37
CA PRO A 27 -2.76 -29.37 -1.29
C PRO A 27 -1.56 -28.42 -1.33
N SER A 28 -0.50 -28.72 -0.57
CA SER A 28 0.67 -27.84 -0.44
C SER A 28 1.38 -27.53 -1.76
N ASN A 29 1.41 -28.48 -2.70
CA ASN A 29 1.95 -28.26 -4.04
C ASN A 29 1.14 -27.24 -4.85
N GLU A 30 -0.19 -27.22 -4.67
CA GLU A 30 -1.08 -26.26 -5.31
C GLU A 30 -0.94 -24.88 -4.67
N ALA A 31 -0.83 -24.80 -3.35
CA ALA A 31 -0.56 -23.55 -2.63
C ALA A 31 0.75 -22.90 -3.12
N GLN A 32 1.83 -23.68 -3.19
CA GLN A 32 3.13 -23.24 -3.69
C GLN A 32 3.06 -22.79 -5.16
N ARG A 33 2.32 -23.51 -6.01
CA ARG A 33 2.14 -23.17 -7.42
C ARG A 33 1.40 -21.84 -7.59
N ARG A 34 0.35 -21.60 -6.80
CA ARG A 34 -0.40 -20.33 -6.81
C ARG A 34 0.46 -19.16 -6.35
N PHE A 35 1.22 -19.34 -5.27
CA PHE A 35 2.16 -18.33 -4.80
C PHE A 35 3.21 -17.97 -5.85
N GLN A 36 3.84 -18.97 -6.46
CA GLN A 36 4.81 -18.75 -7.55
C GLN A 36 4.18 -18.04 -8.75
N ARG A 37 2.92 -18.38 -9.08
CA ARG A 37 2.17 -17.71 -10.15
C ARG A 37 1.93 -16.24 -9.81
N TYR A 38 1.52 -15.93 -8.58
CA TYR A 38 1.34 -14.57 -8.11
C TYR A 38 2.63 -13.74 -8.26
N CYS A 39 3.75 -14.24 -7.73
CA CYS A 39 5.05 -13.57 -7.85
C CYS A 39 5.45 -13.38 -9.32
N ALA A 40 5.32 -14.41 -10.16
CA ALA A 40 5.65 -14.31 -11.59
C ALA A 40 4.79 -13.28 -12.33
N MET A 41 3.51 -13.13 -11.96
CA MET A 41 2.62 -12.12 -12.55
C MET A 41 3.03 -10.70 -12.14
N LEU A 42 3.45 -10.49 -10.89
CA LEU A 42 3.97 -9.21 -10.43
C LEU A 42 5.33 -8.88 -11.07
N ASP A 43 6.23 -9.85 -11.15
CA ASP A 43 7.57 -9.66 -11.70
C ASP A 43 7.56 -9.31 -13.19
N ALA A 44 6.55 -9.79 -13.93
CA ALA A 44 6.37 -9.49 -15.35
C ALA A 44 6.01 -8.02 -15.62
N LEU A 45 5.56 -7.26 -14.62
CA LEU A 45 5.19 -5.85 -14.79
C LEU A 45 6.42 -4.94 -14.77
N THR A 46 6.47 -4.04 -15.74
CA THR A 46 7.55 -3.08 -15.95
C THR A 46 7.24 -1.69 -15.42
N GLY A 47 5.95 -1.38 -15.18
CA GLY A 47 5.47 -0.06 -14.75
C GLY A 47 4.91 0.79 -15.89
N THR A 48 4.95 0.30 -17.14
CA THR A 48 4.46 1.03 -18.33
C THR A 48 3.08 0.56 -18.81
N GLU A 49 2.47 -0.42 -18.16
CA GLU A 49 1.22 -1.07 -18.57
C GLU A 49 -0.03 -0.20 -18.32
N GLY A 50 0.09 0.84 -17.49
CA GLY A 50 -0.96 1.79 -17.15
C GLY A 50 -1.40 1.71 -15.69
N ALA A 51 -1.96 2.81 -15.20
CA ALA A 51 -2.29 3.00 -13.79
C ALA A 51 -3.27 1.96 -13.22
N GLN A 52 -4.14 1.39 -14.06
CA GLN A 52 -5.06 0.34 -13.66
C GLN A 52 -4.37 -0.94 -13.15
N TYR A 53 -3.13 -1.20 -13.59
CA TYR A 53 -2.33 -2.33 -13.10
C TYR A 53 -1.83 -2.09 -11.67
N ALA A 54 -1.40 -0.87 -11.33
CA ALA A 54 -1.03 -0.50 -9.96
C ALA A 54 -2.20 -0.67 -8.99
N LEU A 55 -3.41 -0.27 -9.40
CA LEU A 55 -4.62 -0.48 -8.61
C LEU A 55 -4.91 -1.97 -8.40
N ALA A 56 -4.81 -2.78 -9.45
CA ALA A 56 -5.03 -4.22 -9.36
C ALA A 56 -4.05 -4.92 -8.42
N ILE A 57 -2.80 -4.44 -8.31
CA ILE A 57 -1.81 -4.96 -7.37
C ILE A 57 -2.26 -4.76 -5.91
N PHE A 58 -2.77 -3.58 -5.56
CA PHE A 58 -3.30 -3.37 -4.20
C PHE A 58 -4.60 -4.15 -3.96
N GLN A 59 -5.43 -4.32 -5.00
CA GLN A 59 -6.63 -5.15 -4.92
C GLN A 59 -6.33 -6.63 -4.69
N SER A 60 -5.19 -7.14 -5.17
CA SER A 60 -4.81 -8.53 -4.97
C SER A 60 -4.34 -8.84 -3.54
N VAL A 61 -4.06 -7.82 -2.72
CA VAL A 61 -3.75 -7.96 -1.28
C VAL A 61 -5.01 -8.37 -0.52
N GLN A 62 -5.08 -9.64 -0.17
CA GLN A 62 -6.28 -10.29 0.40
C GLN A 62 -5.98 -11.26 1.57
N ALA A 63 -4.79 -11.86 1.59
CA ALA A 63 -4.32 -12.74 2.64
C ALA A 63 -3.82 -11.98 3.88
N GLU A 64 -4.07 -12.54 5.06
CA GLU A 64 -3.56 -12.06 6.34
C GLU A 64 -2.06 -12.33 6.46
N HIS A 65 -1.65 -13.59 6.22
CA HIS A 65 -0.25 -14.00 6.15
C HIS A 65 0.15 -14.19 4.69
N ASP A 66 1.18 -13.46 4.25
CA ASP A 66 1.52 -13.32 2.84
C ASP A 66 2.87 -13.95 2.45
N TYR A 67 3.66 -14.38 3.44
CA TYR A 67 5.00 -14.93 3.28
C TYR A 67 5.92 -14.06 2.40
N GLY A 68 5.74 -12.73 2.49
CA GLY A 68 6.52 -11.71 1.77
C GLY A 68 6.05 -11.38 0.35
N ALA A 69 4.90 -11.90 -0.07
CA ALA A 69 4.27 -11.56 -1.34
C ALA A 69 3.96 -10.06 -1.49
N TYR A 70 3.66 -9.36 -0.39
CA TYR A 70 3.30 -7.95 -0.39
C TYR A 70 4.49 -7.02 -0.43
N GLN A 71 5.68 -7.43 0.01
CA GLN A 71 6.89 -6.66 -0.30
C GLN A 71 7.16 -6.68 -1.82
N THR A 72 6.85 -7.80 -2.48
CA THR A 72 6.88 -7.90 -3.95
C THR A 72 5.81 -7.01 -4.58
N ALA A 73 4.56 -7.09 -4.09
CA ALA A 73 3.46 -6.26 -4.57
C ALA A 73 3.76 -4.76 -4.43
N ASN A 74 4.24 -4.33 -3.26
CA ASN A 74 4.62 -2.95 -2.97
C ASN A 74 5.70 -2.46 -3.95
N ARG A 75 6.79 -3.24 -4.09
CA ARG A 75 7.90 -2.92 -5.00
C ARG A 75 7.43 -2.82 -6.45
N THR A 76 6.53 -3.71 -6.87
CA THR A 76 5.99 -3.70 -8.23
C THR A 76 5.07 -2.50 -8.45
N ALA A 77 4.21 -2.17 -7.50
CA ALA A 77 3.35 -0.98 -7.58
C ALA A 77 4.19 0.30 -7.69
N TRP A 78 5.32 0.37 -6.99
CA TRP A 78 6.24 1.51 -7.05
C TRP A 78 6.82 1.75 -8.46
N ARG A 79 6.94 0.71 -9.30
CA ARG A 79 7.46 0.83 -10.69
C ARG A 79 6.60 1.74 -11.57
N PHE A 80 5.32 1.91 -11.23
CA PHE A 80 4.38 2.77 -11.97
C PHE A 80 4.56 4.26 -11.68
N GLY A 81 5.47 4.61 -10.77
CA GLY A 81 5.77 5.98 -10.39
C GLY A 81 4.94 6.48 -9.21
N GLU A 82 5.48 7.48 -8.53
CA GLU A 82 5.00 8.01 -7.26
C GLU A 82 3.51 8.38 -7.26
N THR A 83 3.07 9.16 -8.25
CA THR A 83 1.66 9.63 -8.32
C THR A 83 0.68 8.48 -8.54
N VAL A 84 1.02 7.53 -9.43
CA VAL A 84 0.18 6.37 -9.71
C VAL A 84 0.11 5.47 -8.48
N TYR A 85 1.25 5.24 -7.83
CA TYR A 85 1.35 4.48 -6.58
C TYR A 85 0.45 5.10 -5.49
N CYS A 86 0.61 6.39 -5.19
CA CYS A 86 -0.16 7.07 -4.15
C CYS A 86 -1.66 7.05 -4.44
N THR A 87 -2.05 7.28 -5.70
CA THR A 87 -3.45 7.25 -6.12
C THR A 87 -4.06 5.86 -5.97
N ALA A 88 -3.35 4.83 -6.41
CA ALA A 88 -3.79 3.44 -6.34
C ALA A 88 -3.88 2.94 -4.88
N LEU A 89 -2.87 3.22 -4.06
CA LEU A 89 -2.90 2.89 -2.64
C LEU A 89 -4.08 3.60 -1.95
N LEU A 90 -4.25 4.91 -2.18
CA LEU A 90 -5.31 5.66 -1.53
C LEU A 90 -6.72 5.20 -1.91
N HIS A 91 -6.90 4.71 -3.14
CA HIS A 91 -8.14 4.08 -3.56
C HIS A 91 -8.46 2.81 -2.74
N GLU A 92 -7.45 1.99 -2.43
CA GLU A 92 -7.63 0.71 -1.73
C GLU A 92 -7.50 0.80 -0.21
N LEU A 93 -6.92 1.87 0.33
CA LEU A 93 -6.74 2.05 1.77
C LEU A 93 -8.01 1.84 2.58
N PRO A 94 -9.20 2.34 2.20
CA PRO A 94 -10.42 2.08 2.98
C PRO A 94 -10.75 0.59 3.15
N ARG A 95 -10.54 -0.21 2.10
CA ARG A 95 -10.74 -1.66 2.14
C ARG A 95 -9.68 -2.33 3.03
N LEU A 96 -8.41 -1.92 2.86
CA LEU A 96 -7.29 -2.45 3.65
C LEU A 96 -7.46 -2.13 5.14
N ILE A 97 -7.75 -0.88 5.51
CA ILE A 97 -8.01 -0.48 6.91
C ILE A 97 -9.11 -1.34 7.54
N THR A 98 -10.17 -1.65 6.78
CA THR A 98 -11.31 -2.40 7.30
C THR A 98 -11.02 -3.90 7.43
N SER A 99 -10.27 -4.47 6.50
CA SER A 99 -10.16 -5.95 6.36
C SER A 99 -8.79 -6.50 6.75
N LEU A 100 -7.76 -5.66 6.66
CA LEU A 100 -6.33 -5.99 6.71
C LEU A 100 -5.53 -4.79 7.29
N PRO A 101 -5.84 -4.34 8.53
CA PRO A 101 -5.28 -3.11 9.10
C PRO A 101 -3.75 -3.13 9.19
N ASP A 102 -3.14 -4.28 9.48
CA ASP A 102 -1.67 -4.43 9.53
C ASP A 102 -1.02 -4.08 8.18
N TRP A 103 -1.62 -4.53 7.07
CA TRP A 103 -1.14 -4.19 5.73
C TRP A 103 -1.34 -2.72 5.40
N ALA A 104 -2.44 -2.12 5.85
CA ALA A 104 -2.63 -0.67 5.73
C ALA A 104 -1.53 0.10 6.49
N GLY A 105 -1.17 -0.35 7.69
CA GLY A 105 -0.05 0.17 8.48
C GLY A 105 1.28 0.07 7.74
N GLU A 106 1.66 -1.13 7.31
CA GLU A 106 2.91 -1.39 6.57
C GLU A 106 3.07 -0.52 5.32
N PHE A 107 2.03 -0.38 4.48
CA PHE A 107 2.10 0.47 3.29
C PHE A 107 2.31 1.94 3.64
N LEU A 108 1.60 2.44 4.65
CA LEU A 108 1.68 3.82 5.09
C LEU A 108 3.02 4.12 5.78
N VAL A 109 3.55 3.19 6.58
CA VAL A 109 4.88 3.30 7.21
C VAL A 109 5.95 3.38 6.13
N GLY A 110 5.83 2.60 5.06
CA GLY A 110 6.70 2.70 3.90
C GLY A 110 6.78 4.11 3.31
N ILE A 111 5.66 4.86 3.31
CA ILE A 111 5.63 6.26 2.87
C ILE A 111 6.19 7.18 3.95
N ALA A 112 5.77 7.03 5.21
CA ALA A 112 6.18 7.88 6.32
C ALA A 112 7.69 7.85 6.56
N ASN A 113 8.30 6.66 6.44
CA ASN A 113 9.75 6.47 6.52
C ASN A 113 10.53 7.15 5.38
N GLY A 114 9.84 7.69 4.36
CA GLY A 114 10.43 8.59 3.38
C GLY A 114 10.90 9.92 3.98
N ALA A 115 10.45 10.30 5.19
CA ALA A 115 10.82 11.54 5.84
C ALA A 115 12.34 11.65 6.04
N GLY A 116 12.92 12.79 5.66
CA GLY A 116 14.37 12.99 5.74
C GLY A 116 15.20 12.21 4.70
N THR A 117 14.55 11.52 3.77
CA THR A 117 15.20 10.78 2.65
C THR A 117 14.86 11.42 1.30
N PRO A 118 15.52 11.01 0.19
CA PRO A 118 15.11 11.41 -1.16
C PRO A 118 13.64 11.05 -1.51
N SER A 119 13.04 10.10 -0.80
CA SER A 119 11.64 9.70 -0.98
C SER A 119 10.64 10.61 -0.26
N ALA A 120 11.07 11.71 0.36
CA ALA A 120 10.17 12.66 1.05
C ALA A 120 9.13 13.32 0.14
N SER A 121 9.37 13.37 -1.18
CA SER A 121 8.36 13.79 -2.16
C SER A 121 7.10 12.93 -2.10
N THR A 122 7.24 11.64 -1.74
CA THR A 122 6.15 10.66 -1.69
C THR A 122 5.12 11.04 -0.63
N ILE A 123 5.59 11.56 0.51
CA ILE A 123 4.73 12.07 1.59
C ILE A 123 3.89 13.24 1.07
N THR A 124 4.52 14.17 0.35
CA THR A 124 3.83 15.32 -0.25
C THR A 124 2.82 14.85 -1.30
N CYS A 125 3.19 13.88 -2.13
CA CYS A 125 2.30 13.29 -3.12
C CYS A 125 1.08 12.63 -2.45
N PHE A 126 1.31 11.79 -1.45
CA PHE A 126 0.27 11.11 -0.69
C PHE A 126 -0.70 12.10 -0.04
N ASN A 127 -0.18 13.08 0.70
CA ASN A 127 -1.02 14.08 1.37
C ASN A 127 -1.81 14.93 0.37
N THR A 128 -1.25 15.22 -0.80
CA THR A 128 -1.95 15.92 -1.88
C THR A 128 -3.10 15.09 -2.44
N VAL A 129 -2.86 13.81 -2.72
CA VAL A 129 -3.91 12.88 -3.22
C VAL A 129 -5.01 12.71 -2.16
N LEU A 130 -4.63 12.56 -0.88
CA LEU A 130 -5.58 12.44 0.23
C LEU A 130 -6.48 13.66 0.36
N ALA A 131 -5.93 14.87 0.24
CA ALA A 131 -6.72 16.10 0.28
C ALA A 131 -7.80 16.17 -0.82
N THR A 132 -7.64 15.43 -1.92
CA THR A 132 -8.60 15.36 -3.03
C THR A 132 -9.57 14.17 -2.95
N ALA A 133 -9.40 13.29 -1.97
CA ALA A 133 -10.22 12.09 -1.84
C ALA A 133 -11.66 12.42 -1.40
N PRO A 134 -12.64 11.52 -1.55
CA PRO A 134 -13.97 11.71 -0.99
C PRO A 134 -13.91 11.97 0.53
N PRO A 135 -14.73 12.87 1.11
CA PRO A 135 -14.66 13.22 2.53
C PRO A 135 -14.75 12.02 3.49
N ALA A 136 -15.55 11.01 3.12
CA ALA A 136 -15.66 9.78 3.91
C ALA A 136 -14.33 8.98 3.94
N HIS A 137 -13.63 8.90 2.82
CA HIS A 137 -12.32 8.24 2.75
C HIS A 137 -11.27 9.05 3.51
N GLN A 138 -11.31 10.39 3.39
CA GLN A 138 -10.41 11.26 4.16
C GLN A 138 -10.57 11.05 5.65
N ALA A 139 -11.81 11.05 6.14
CA ALA A 139 -12.10 10.88 7.56
C ALA A 139 -11.65 9.49 8.07
N LEU A 140 -11.92 8.43 7.32
CA LEU A 140 -11.48 7.08 7.67
C LEU A 140 -9.96 6.96 7.73
N ILE A 141 -9.26 7.42 6.69
CA ILE A 141 -7.80 7.33 6.60
C ILE A 141 -7.14 8.21 7.67
N ALA A 142 -7.66 9.42 7.91
CA ALA A 142 -7.15 10.31 8.95
C ALA A 142 -7.36 9.73 10.36
N ALA A 143 -8.51 9.10 10.61
CA ALA A 143 -8.77 8.44 11.89
C ALA A 143 -7.81 7.25 12.12
N PHE A 144 -7.56 6.45 11.09
CA PHE A 144 -6.59 5.36 11.15
C PHE A 144 -5.17 5.90 11.44
N ILE A 145 -4.72 6.91 10.69
CA ILE A 145 -3.40 7.52 10.92
C ILE A 145 -3.28 8.06 12.35
N ALA A 146 -4.28 8.81 12.83
CA ALA A 146 -4.24 9.39 14.18
C ALA A 146 -4.21 8.32 15.28
N GLN A 147 -4.89 7.19 15.07
CA GLN A 147 -4.83 6.06 16.00
C GLN A 147 -3.43 5.42 16.02
N GLU A 148 -2.85 5.21 14.84
CA GLU A 148 -1.52 4.59 14.70
C GLU A 148 -0.37 5.50 15.14
N GLU A 149 -0.58 6.81 15.22
CA GLU A 149 0.37 7.77 15.80
C GLU A 149 0.42 7.75 17.33
N ASP A 150 -0.64 7.30 18.02
CA ASP A 150 -0.75 7.34 19.49
C ASP A 150 -0.03 6.15 20.16
N ASP A 151 -0.21 4.94 19.61
CA ASP A 151 0.39 3.70 20.14
C ASP A 151 0.46 2.60 19.06
N GLY A 152 0.96 2.95 17.87
CA GLY A 152 0.92 2.06 16.71
C GLY A 152 2.05 2.27 15.73
N TRP A 153 1.77 2.02 14.46
CA TRP A 153 2.76 2.02 13.38
C TRP A 153 3.51 3.36 13.18
N PHE A 154 2.96 4.49 13.64
CA PHE A 154 3.51 5.83 13.43
C PHE A 154 4.01 6.53 14.70
N ASP A 155 4.16 5.82 15.81
CA ASP A 155 4.66 6.36 17.09
C ASP A 155 5.99 7.14 16.96
N HIS A 156 6.83 6.75 16.01
CA HIS A 156 8.13 7.37 15.70
C HIS A 156 8.08 8.43 14.59
N CYS A 157 6.95 8.62 13.92
CA CYS A 157 6.78 9.59 12.83
C CYS A 157 5.45 10.38 12.88
N PRO A 158 5.04 10.92 14.04
CA PRO A 158 3.78 11.63 14.16
C PRO A 158 3.74 12.91 13.32
N GLY A 159 2.59 13.18 12.70
CA GLY A 159 2.33 14.39 11.93
C GLY A 159 2.94 14.40 10.52
N VAL A 160 3.45 13.27 10.03
CA VAL A 160 4.04 13.16 8.68
C VAL A 160 2.96 12.93 7.61
N LEU A 161 2.01 12.05 7.88
CA LEU A 161 0.90 11.72 6.98
C LEU A 161 -0.39 12.41 7.43
N GLY A 162 -1.37 12.54 6.53
CA GLY A 162 -2.69 13.08 6.90
C GLY A 162 -2.75 14.60 7.03
N HIS A 163 -1.62 15.30 6.91
CA HIS A 163 -1.57 16.75 6.91
C HIS A 163 -1.29 17.28 5.50
N PRO A 164 -2.21 18.06 4.90
CA PRO A 164 -1.86 18.80 3.69
C PRO A 164 -0.67 19.68 4.05
N SER A 165 0.42 19.57 3.29
CA SER A 165 1.66 20.31 3.52
C SER A 165 1.31 21.76 3.82
N ARG A 166 1.41 22.18 5.09
CA ARG A 166 1.35 23.60 5.40
C ARG A 166 2.59 24.19 4.73
N PRO A 167 2.44 25.15 3.80
CA PRO A 167 3.61 25.85 3.29
C PRO A 167 4.26 26.56 4.49
N GLY A 168 5.37 26.03 4.99
CA GLY A 168 6.16 26.62 6.07
C GLY A 168 6.33 25.82 7.38
N ALA A 169 5.87 24.57 7.49
CA ALA A 169 6.16 23.76 8.69
C ALA A 169 7.59 23.17 8.63
N PHE A 170 8.57 23.93 9.10
CA PHE A 170 9.87 23.39 9.49
C PHE A 170 9.70 22.42 10.66
N PRO A 171 10.45 21.31 10.73
CA PRO A 171 10.49 20.49 11.94
C PRO A 171 11.00 21.34 13.11
N LEU A 172 10.30 21.26 14.24
CA LEU A 172 10.74 21.90 15.48
C LEU A 172 12.15 21.38 15.84
N PRO A 173 13.07 22.26 16.28
CA PRO A 173 14.41 21.84 16.64
C PRO A 173 14.35 20.87 17.83
N VAL A 174 14.99 19.71 17.66
CA VAL A 174 15.24 18.74 18.73
C VAL A 174 16.02 19.46 19.82
N ASN A 175 15.38 19.62 20.99
CA ASN A 175 15.97 20.26 22.13
C ASN A 175 16.98 19.29 22.76
N ILE A 176 18.23 19.34 22.31
CA ILE A 176 19.33 18.61 22.94
C ILE A 176 19.65 19.34 24.24
N THR A 177 19.19 18.78 25.36
CA THR A 177 19.61 19.23 26.68
C THR A 177 20.90 18.49 27.02
N THR A 178 21.96 19.26 27.23
CA THR A 178 23.31 18.85 27.66
C THR A 178 23.33 18.05 28.95
#